data_AF-M1WB72-F1
#
_entry.id   AF-M1WB72-F1
#
_cell.length_a   1.000
_cell.length_b   1.000
_cell.length_c   1.000
_cell.angle_alpha   90.00
_cell.angle_beta   90.00
_cell.angle_gamma   90.00
#
_symmetry.space_group_name_H-M   'P 1'
#
loop_
_entity.id
_entity.type
_entity.pdbx_description
1 polymer ?
#
loop_
_entity_poly.entity_id
_entity_poly.type
_entity_poly.pdbx_seq_one_letter_code
_entity_poly.pdbx_strand_id
1 'polypeptide(L)'
;MGSEHGRLGTFTEPRNYAPRTCGRSLSISKKPPPRFDLSGAVAVQGPDIHQSVEQASQNSVVPLFGHHSSLSQTQLQSLPSSQLLQLTATENGLPTIQSALQPENFPFLEGARQSVAVNHGVVKLRNAQQIKIPFATKRSEVIAFLGRNSKILNDSDEPVHIIMERVTSKTMDAYVEFTTLDDANKAVEKHHQNSLNGRVSRLGDRPVDVELSSQESLMRDLFPLARGVVWNGVTPNFKPFNHDEPWENFKGFVSEEEMVMLVKHVEVPHRSPFSKDCPQRPYECLISTLKKFPWYATDRITISQRHAAFAATCGLLRLLERSIEKQDDPVNLNAQLLRRLATAGMKCPGFTPLMKDDIAYLADLCDVEEGAYNQPRFACSWRHQYSMSPKPGVPCDVLEWYIAVIREQTQRDMLTRQHSERTILQERSLETDMYWGYFWAELGYSFGPAFDHMTLSQAAHAEFSAVERILARALPCG
;
A
#
# COMPACT_ATOMS: atom_id res chain seq x y z
N MET A 1 -9.22 41.34 25.98
CA MET A 1 -8.54 41.60 24.69
C MET A 1 -7.23 40.83 24.69
N GLY A 2 -6.76 40.35 23.53
CA GLY A 2 -5.56 39.52 23.42
C GLY A 2 -5.88 38.06 23.09
N SER A 3 -6.25 37.81 21.83
CA SER A 3 -6.59 36.49 21.32
C SER A 3 -5.37 35.83 20.66
N GLU A 4 -4.86 34.75 21.22
CA GLU A 4 -3.97 33.85 20.48
C GLU A 4 -4.80 32.96 19.54
N HIS A 5 -4.47 32.99 18.26
CA HIS A 5 -5.02 32.08 17.25
C HIS A 5 -3.89 31.21 16.70
N GLY A 6 -3.47 30.22 17.50
CA GLY A 6 -2.70 29.09 16.99
C GLY A 6 -3.58 28.27 16.06
N ARG A 7 -3.21 28.16 14.78
CA ARG A 7 -3.91 27.28 13.83
C ARG A 7 -3.65 25.83 14.26
N LEU A 8 -4.68 25.15 14.78
CA LEU A 8 -4.63 23.71 14.93
C LEU A 8 -4.51 23.07 13.54
N GLY A 9 -3.56 22.13 13.39
CA GLY A 9 -3.56 21.22 12.26
C GLY A 9 -4.85 20.37 12.28
N THR A 10 -5.40 20.10 11.10
CA THR A 10 -6.52 19.17 10.96
C THR A 10 -6.00 17.75 11.11
N PHE A 11 -6.06 17.24 12.35
CA PHE A 11 -5.74 15.84 12.69
C PHE A 11 -6.64 14.86 11.94
N THR A 12 -6.12 13.66 11.66
CA THR A 12 -6.87 12.51 11.12
C THR A 12 -7.64 11.82 12.24
N GLU A 13 -8.94 12.04 12.44
CA GLU A 13 -9.95 12.85 11.74
C GLU A 13 -10.85 13.49 12.87
N PRO A 14 -11.81 14.45 12.69
CA PRO A 14 -13.10 14.25 12.00
C PRO A 14 -13.38 15.25 10.86
N ARG A 15 -13.99 14.77 9.78
CA ARG A 15 -15.45 14.90 9.58
C ARG A 15 -15.95 13.92 8.51
N ASN A 16 -16.48 12.79 9.01
CA ASN A 16 -17.02 11.61 8.30
C ASN A 16 -15.93 10.57 7.92
N TYR A 17 -15.77 9.59 8.82
CA TYR A 17 -14.48 9.01 9.26
C TYR A 17 -13.84 7.88 8.41
N ALA A 18 -13.59 8.13 7.13
CA ALA A 18 -12.60 7.45 6.27
C ALA A 18 -12.71 8.06 4.87
N PRO A 19 -11.74 7.83 3.97
CA PRO A 19 -11.94 8.11 2.56
C PRO A 19 -13.26 7.52 2.07
N ARG A 20 -14.18 8.39 1.63
CA ARG A 20 -15.26 7.95 0.75
C ARG A 20 -14.56 7.56 -0.54
N THR A 21 -14.41 6.26 -0.74
CA THR A 21 -13.75 5.69 -1.91
C THR A 21 -14.22 6.40 -3.15
N CYS A 22 -13.27 6.95 -3.90
CA CYS A 22 -13.61 7.60 -5.16
C CYS A 22 -14.02 6.55 -6.23
N GLY A 23 -13.72 5.27 -5.98
CA GLY A 23 -14.05 4.05 -6.73
C GLY A 23 -15.25 4.12 -7.68
N ARG A 24 -15.07 3.59 -8.90
CA ARG A 24 -16.17 3.35 -9.85
C ARG A 24 -17.24 2.54 -9.13
N SER A 25 -18.45 3.08 -9.08
CA SER A 25 -19.56 2.51 -8.31
C SER A 25 -20.00 1.15 -8.89
N LEU A 26 -19.37 0.06 -8.43
CA LEU A 26 -19.99 -1.24 -8.29
C LEU A 26 -21.13 -1.09 -7.28
N SER A 27 -22.25 -0.56 -7.78
CA SER A 27 -23.48 -0.18 -7.07
C SER A 27 -23.47 -0.59 -5.59
N ILE A 28 -22.88 0.24 -4.73
CA ILE A 28 -22.82 -0.02 -3.29
C ILE A 28 -24.24 0.14 -2.76
N SER A 29 -24.98 -0.96 -2.89
CA SER A 29 -26.26 -1.15 -2.25
C SER A 29 -26.03 -0.94 -0.77
N LYS A 30 -26.79 -0.05 -0.13
CA LYS A 30 -26.78 0.12 1.33
C LYS A 30 -27.28 -1.12 2.09
N LYS A 31 -27.62 -2.19 1.37
CA LYS A 31 -27.89 -3.52 1.92
C LYS A 31 -26.54 -4.19 2.16
N PRO A 32 -26.35 -4.90 3.30
CA PRO A 32 -25.14 -5.71 3.48
C PRO A 32 -24.96 -6.69 2.31
N PRO A 33 -23.73 -7.22 2.10
CA PRO A 33 -23.52 -8.33 1.17
C PRO A 33 -24.56 -9.43 1.41
N PRO A 34 -24.94 -10.20 0.37
CA PRO A 34 -25.85 -11.33 0.55
C PRO A 34 -25.36 -12.18 1.72
N ARG A 35 -26.27 -12.59 2.61
CA ARG A 35 -25.91 -13.48 3.72
C ARG A 35 -25.21 -14.69 3.11
N PHE A 36 -24.00 -14.97 3.57
CA PHE A 36 -23.38 -16.25 3.27
C PHE A 36 -24.23 -17.28 3.99
N ASP A 37 -24.81 -18.22 3.25
CA ASP A 37 -25.73 -19.19 3.85
C ASP A 37 -24.92 -20.24 4.61
N LEU A 38 -24.58 -19.93 5.87
CA LEU A 38 -23.91 -20.85 6.79
C LEU A 38 -24.75 -22.12 7.08
N SER A 39 -26.06 -22.09 6.77
CA SER A 39 -26.94 -23.27 6.81
C SER A 39 -26.86 -24.13 5.53
N GLY A 40 -26.27 -23.63 4.45
CA GLY A 40 -26.22 -24.30 3.13
C GLY A 40 -25.37 -25.58 3.07
N ALA A 41 -24.59 -25.89 4.12
CA ALA A 41 -23.87 -27.17 4.26
C ALA A 41 -24.80 -28.34 4.67
N VAL A 42 -26.03 -28.07 5.11
CA VAL A 42 -26.98 -29.09 5.60
C VAL A 42 -27.94 -29.52 4.50
N ALA A 43 -27.42 -30.30 3.54
CA ALA A 43 -28.21 -30.92 2.47
C ALA A 43 -27.89 -32.42 2.35
N VAL A 44 -28.38 -33.22 3.30
CA VAL A 44 -28.41 -34.69 3.19
C VAL A 44 -29.40 -35.05 2.08
N GLN A 45 -28.87 -35.42 0.90
CA GLN A 45 -29.70 -35.92 -0.21
C GLN A 45 -30.10 -37.37 0.03
N GLY A 46 -31.38 -37.59 0.38
CA GLY A 46 -32.07 -38.83 0.06
C GLY A 46 -32.54 -38.81 -1.41
N PRO A 47 -32.71 -39.97 -2.07
CA PRO A 47 -32.99 -40.04 -3.50
C PRO A 47 -34.47 -39.89 -3.88
N ASP A 48 -34.72 -39.78 -5.19
CA ASP A 48 -35.97 -40.04 -5.93
C ASP A 48 -37.10 -38.97 -5.89
N ILE A 49 -37.89 -38.67 -6.96
CA ILE A 49 -37.98 -39.19 -8.37
C ILE A 49 -38.85 -38.25 -9.28
N HIS A 50 -38.74 -38.37 -10.63
CA HIS A 50 -39.62 -37.85 -11.74
C HIS A 50 -39.79 -36.31 -11.98
N GLN A 51 -40.25 -35.80 -13.14
CA GLN A 51 -39.96 -36.00 -14.60
C GLN A 51 -40.75 -34.96 -15.46
N SER A 52 -40.60 -34.99 -16.81
CA SER A 52 -41.27 -34.19 -17.89
C SER A 52 -40.88 -32.70 -18.00
N VAL A 53 -40.47 -32.07 -19.12
CA VAL A 53 -40.48 -32.27 -20.61
C VAL A 53 -41.67 -31.64 -21.36
N GLU A 54 -41.39 -30.57 -22.13
CA GLU A 54 -41.97 -30.10 -23.43
C GLU A 54 -41.28 -28.73 -23.75
N GLN A 55 -40.59 -28.41 -24.85
CA GLN A 55 -40.68 -28.54 -26.33
C GLN A 55 -41.21 -27.29 -27.10
N ALA A 56 -40.27 -26.63 -27.81
CA ALA A 56 -40.44 -25.88 -29.08
C ALA A 56 -41.17 -24.50 -29.07
N SER A 57 -41.00 -23.55 -30.02
CA SER A 57 -40.20 -23.47 -31.28
C SER A 57 -39.85 -22.02 -31.72
N GLN A 58 -38.67 -21.85 -32.34
CA GLN A 58 -38.22 -20.88 -33.37
C GLN A 58 -39.08 -19.65 -33.78
N ASN A 59 -38.45 -18.44 -33.80
CA ASN A 59 -38.14 -17.71 -35.06
C ASN A 59 -37.29 -16.44 -34.82
N SER A 60 -36.58 -15.97 -35.86
CA SER A 60 -35.50 -14.95 -35.77
C SER A 60 -35.65 -13.77 -36.74
N VAL A 61 -35.47 -12.53 -36.26
CA VAL A 61 -35.17 -11.32 -37.07
C VAL A 61 -34.27 -10.37 -36.26
N VAL A 62 -33.31 -9.70 -36.93
CA VAL A 62 -32.25 -8.82 -36.39
C VAL A 62 -31.96 -7.74 -37.47
N PRO A 63 -31.43 -6.51 -37.22
CA PRO A 63 -31.28 -5.71 -35.98
C PRO A 63 -31.92 -4.30 -36.05
N LEU A 64 -31.96 -3.55 -34.94
CA LEU A 64 -31.64 -2.10 -34.95
C LEU A 64 -31.17 -1.59 -33.58
N PHE A 65 -30.41 -0.49 -33.59
CA PHE A 65 -29.67 0.09 -32.45
C PHE A 65 -30.50 0.38 -31.19
N GLY A 66 -29.97 0.00 -30.02
CA GLY A 66 -30.51 0.43 -28.72
C GLY A 66 -29.80 -0.16 -27.49
N HIS A 67 -28.84 0.59 -26.92
CA HIS A 67 -28.38 0.51 -25.52
C HIS A 67 -28.25 -0.90 -24.90
N HIS A 68 -27.07 -1.53 -25.06
CA HIS A 68 -26.69 -2.66 -24.21
C HIS A 68 -26.29 -2.19 -22.81
N SER A 69 -27.28 -2.05 -21.94
CA SER A 69 -27.09 -2.20 -20.49
C SER A 69 -26.81 -3.68 -20.18
N SER A 70 -25.54 -4.07 -20.23
CA SER A 70 -25.09 -5.43 -19.87
C SER A 70 -25.21 -5.67 -18.36
N LEU A 71 -26.41 -6.02 -17.91
CA LEU A 71 -26.65 -6.69 -16.64
C LEU A 71 -26.00 -8.08 -16.67
N SER A 72 -24.72 -8.18 -16.31
CA SER A 72 -24.01 -9.47 -16.30
C SER A 72 -22.82 -9.50 -15.34
N GLN A 73 -23.06 -9.86 -14.08
CA GLN A 73 -22.15 -10.68 -13.24
C GLN A 73 -22.70 -11.05 -11.84
N THR A 74 -23.97 -10.79 -11.53
CA THR A 74 -24.48 -10.89 -10.14
C THR A 74 -24.65 -12.30 -9.59
N GLN A 75 -24.65 -13.36 -10.41
CA GLN A 75 -24.81 -14.75 -9.96
C GLN A 75 -24.02 -15.74 -10.85
N LEU A 76 -22.70 -15.82 -10.69
CA LEU A 76 -22.08 -17.15 -10.71
C LEU A 76 -22.19 -17.71 -9.30
N GLN A 77 -22.90 -18.84 -9.15
CA GLN A 77 -22.59 -19.78 -8.06
C GLN A 77 -21.23 -20.39 -8.36
N SER A 78 -20.15 -19.66 -8.04
CA SER A 78 -18.82 -20.27 -8.00
C SER A 78 -18.87 -21.39 -6.98
N LEU A 79 -18.59 -22.62 -7.41
CA LEU A 79 -18.40 -23.75 -6.51
C LEU A 79 -17.41 -23.33 -5.41
N PRO A 80 -17.71 -23.59 -4.12
CA PRO A 80 -16.80 -23.27 -3.04
C PRO A 80 -15.41 -23.87 -3.31
N SER A 81 -14.37 -23.11 -3.00
CA SER A 81 -13.00 -23.55 -3.15
C SER A 81 -12.75 -24.81 -2.32
N SER A 82 -11.82 -25.67 -2.77
CA SER A 82 -11.45 -26.87 -2.03
C SER A 82 -11.01 -26.56 -0.59
N GLN A 83 -10.40 -25.41 -0.36
CA GLN A 83 -10.01 -24.92 0.96
C GLN A 83 -11.23 -24.55 1.81
N LEU A 84 -12.23 -23.83 1.26
CA LEU A 84 -13.45 -23.53 2.01
C LEU A 84 -14.24 -24.81 2.32
N LEU A 85 -14.34 -25.75 1.36
CA LEU A 85 -14.97 -27.06 1.58
C LEU A 85 -14.28 -27.86 2.68
N GLN A 86 -12.94 -27.90 2.71
CA GLN A 86 -12.19 -28.58 3.76
C GLN A 86 -12.38 -27.91 5.13
N LEU A 87 -12.42 -26.57 5.18
CA LEU A 87 -12.61 -25.81 6.41
C LEU A 87 -14.02 -26.02 7.01
N THR A 88 -15.06 -26.19 6.18
CA THR A 88 -16.45 -26.36 6.62
C THR A 88 -16.93 -27.82 6.63
N ALA A 89 -16.08 -28.79 6.26
CA ALA A 89 -16.38 -30.22 6.30
C ALA A 89 -16.37 -30.79 7.73
N THR A 90 -17.24 -30.27 8.59
CA THR A 90 -17.50 -30.76 9.95
C THR A 90 -18.98 -31.10 10.12
N GLU A 91 -19.34 -31.85 11.17
CA GLU A 91 -20.72 -32.30 11.44
C GLU A 91 -21.73 -31.14 11.50
N ASN A 92 -21.28 -29.96 11.95
CA ASN A 92 -22.11 -28.76 12.12
C ASN A 92 -21.85 -27.68 11.04
N GLY A 93 -21.06 -27.97 10.00
CA GLY A 93 -20.69 -27.01 8.94
C GLY A 93 -19.73 -25.88 9.39
N LEU A 94 -19.22 -25.94 10.62
CA LEU A 94 -18.34 -24.92 11.22
C LEU A 94 -17.04 -25.58 11.75
N PRO A 95 -15.86 -25.04 11.44
CA PRO A 95 -14.59 -25.50 12.04
C PRO A 95 -14.55 -25.19 13.53
N THR A 96 -13.74 -25.95 14.28
CA THR A 96 -13.36 -25.56 15.64
C THR A 96 -12.50 -24.30 15.61
N ILE A 97 -12.50 -23.53 16.71
CA ILE A 97 -11.65 -22.34 16.83
C ILE A 97 -10.17 -22.64 16.58
N GLN A 98 -9.67 -23.79 17.06
CA GLN A 98 -8.29 -24.20 16.82
C GLN A 98 -8.00 -24.44 15.33
N SER A 99 -8.93 -25.05 14.59
CA SER A 99 -8.79 -25.27 13.14
C SER A 99 -8.82 -23.96 12.34
N ALA A 100 -9.72 -23.05 12.70
CA ALA A 100 -9.86 -21.74 12.04
C ALA A 100 -8.68 -20.78 12.31
N LEU A 101 -7.96 -20.95 13.42
CA LEU A 101 -6.76 -20.16 13.72
C LEU A 101 -5.45 -20.81 13.24
N GLN A 102 -5.47 -21.99 12.61
CA GLN A 102 -4.26 -22.57 12.04
C GLN A 102 -3.70 -21.69 10.90
N PRO A 103 -2.36 -21.52 10.78
CA PRO A 103 -1.75 -20.65 9.77
C PRO A 103 -2.11 -20.97 8.32
N GLU A 104 -2.45 -22.22 8.00
CA GLU A 104 -2.93 -22.68 6.70
C GLU A 104 -4.36 -22.20 6.37
N ASN A 105 -5.23 -22.10 7.37
CA ASN A 105 -6.64 -21.73 7.21
C ASN A 105 -6.91 -20.24 7.44
N PHE A 106 -6.14 -19.61 8.32
CA PHE A 106 -6.34 -18.22 8.71
C PHE A 106 -5.94 -17.27 7.56
N PRO A 107 -6.87 -16.41 7.08
CA PRO A 107 -6.70 -15.71 5.79
C PRO A 107 -6.03 -14.34 5.91
N PHE A 108 -5.66 -13.93 7.13
CA PHE A 108 -5.21 -12.58 7.45
C PHE A 108 -3.75 -12.55 7.89
N LEU A 109 -3.05 -11.45 7.59
CA LEU A 109 -1.69 -11.19 8.06
C LEU A 109 -1.43 -9.69 8.31
N GLU A 110 -0.36 -9.38 9.06
CA GLU A 110 0.14 -8.01 9.23
C GLU A 110 0.92 -7.60 7.97
N GLY A 111 0.30 -6.82 7.09
CA GLY A 111 0.82 -6.54 5.74
C GLY A 111 2.22 -5.93 5.74
N ALA A 112 2.45 -4.94 6.60
CA ALA A 112 3.71 -4.22 6.71
C ALA A 112 4.87 -5.12 7.18
N ARG A 113 4.60 -6.08 8.08
CA ARG A 113 5.59 -7.04 8.60
C ARG A 113 6.07 -8.05 7.55
N GLN A 114 5.31 -8.28 6.48
CA GLN A 114 5.74 -9.16 5.36
C GLN A 114 6.81 -8.53 4.46
N SER A 115 7.17 -7.26 4.68
CA SER A 115 8.24 -6.62 3.91
C SER A 115 9.59 -7.29 4.17
N VAL A 116 10.29 -7.70 3.11
CA VAL A 116 11.59 -8.39 3.23
C VAL A 116 12.74 -7.40 3.03
N ALA A 117 13.67 -7.38 3.99
CA ALA A 117 14.94 -6.69 3.85
C ALA A 117 15.83 -7.42 2.83
N VAL A 118 16.09 -6.79 1.66
CA VAL A 118 16.96 -7.33 0.61
C VAL A 118 18.16 -6.41 0.39
N ASN A 119 19.36 -6.99 0.40
CA ASN A 119 20.61 -6.31 0.10
C ASN A 119 21.04 -6.62 -1.35
N HIS A 120 21.67 -5.65 -1.99
CA HIS A 120 22.06 -5.68 -3.41
C HIS A 120 23.46 -5.06 -3.55
N GLY A 121 24.11 -5.26 -4.70
CA GLY A 121 25.29 -4.47 -5.03
C GLY A 121 24.88 -3.02 -5.27
N VAL A 122 25.62 -2.05 -4.76
CA VAL A 122 25.28 -0.63 -4.91
C VAL A 122 26.47 0.14 -5.46
N VAL A 123 26.21 0.99 -6.46
CA VAL A 123 27.18 1.97 -6.99
C VAL A 123 26.66 3.37 -6.69
N LYS A 124 27.54 4.28 -6.28
CA LYS A 124 27.23 5.70 -6.11
C LYS A 124 27.82 6.51 -7.27
N LEU A 125 27.00 7.38 -7.85
CA LEU A 125 27.37 8.34 -8.88
C LEU A 125 27.48 9.72 -8.25
N ARG A 126 28.69 10.29 -8.28
CA ARG A 126 29.03 11.62 -7.74
C ARG A 126 29.81 12.42 -8.79
N ASN A 127 29.96 13.73 -8.65
CA ASN A 127 30.85 14.47 -9.55
C ASN A 127 32.31 14.33 -9.11
N ALA A 128 33.23 14.15 -10.07
CA ALA A 128 34.68 14.07 -9.81
C ALA A 128 35.28 15.33 -9.17
N GLN A 129 34.59 16.48 -9.20
CA GLN A 129 35.06 17.76 -8.64
C GLN A 129 34.26 18.21 -7.40
N GLN A 130 33.87 17.30 -6.51
CA GLN A 130 33.11 17.56 -5.26
C GLN A 130 31.72 18.23 -5.44
N ILE A 131 31.20 18.32 -6.67
CA ILE A 131 29.85 18.81 -6.94
C ILE A 131 28.87 17.62 -6.98
N LYS A 132 27.57 17.90 -6.91
CA LYS A 132 26.52 16.88 -7.13
C LYS A 132 26.41 16.53 -8.62
N ILE A 133 25.77 15.42 -8.97
CA ILE A 133 25.42 15.11 -10.38
C ILE A 133 24.57 16.27 -11.00
N PRO A 134 24.50 16.41 -12.34
CA PRO A 134 23.67 17.44 -12.97
C PRO A 134 22.24 17.46 -12.41
N PHE A 135 21.69 18.63 -12.11
CA PHE A 135 20.33 18.73 -11.56
C PHE A 135 19.29 18.05 -12.47
N ALA A 136 19.48 18.22 -13.79
CA ALA A 136 18.65 17.71 -14.88
C ALA A 136 18.70 16.18 -15.10
N THR A 137 19.57 15.45 -14.38
CA THR A 137 19.81 14.01 -14.59
C THR A 137 18.52 13.19 -14.56
N LYS A 138 18.30 12.39 -15.61
CA LYS A 138 17.15 11.47 -15.71
C LYS A 138 17.57 10.03 -15.40
N ARG A 139 16.63 9.22 -14.90
CA ARG A 139 16.84 7.77 -14.69
C ARG A 139 17.34 7.06 -15.96
N SER A 140 16.77 7.39 -17.12
CA SER A 140 17.17 6.80 -18.41
C SER A 140 18.62 7.12 -18.79
N GLU A 141 19.12 8.31 -18.46
CA GLU A 141 20.52 8.69 -18.70
C GLU A 141 21.47 7.91 -17.80
N VAL A 142 21.11 7.69 -16.53
CA VAL A 142 21.87 6.84 -15.60
C VAL A 142 21.96 5.38 -16.08
N ILE A 143 20.85 4.83 -16.57
CA ILE A 143 20.83 3.46 -17.15
C ILE A 143 21.68 3.40 -18.42
N ALA A 144 21.56 4.39 -19.31
CA ALA A 144 22.35 4.47 -20.54
C ALA A 144 23.87 4.62 -20.26
N PHE A 145 24.23 5.39 -19.23
CA PHE A 145 25.61 5.62 -18.79
C PHE A 145 26.31 4.33 -18.32
N LEU A 146 25.65 3.51 -17.51
CA LEU A 146 26.18 2.19 -17.11
C LEU A 146 26.20 1.21 -18.29
N GLY A 147 25.21 1.33 -19.17
CA GLY A 147 25.06 0.54 -20.40
C GLY A 147 24.34 -0.78 -20.18
N ARG A 148 23.82 -1.36 -21.27
CA ARG A 148 22.87 -2.51 -21.27
C ARG A 148 23.39 -3.78 -20.56
N ASN A 149 24.71 -3.97 -20.50
CA ASN A 149 25.32 -5.17 -19.91
C ASN A 149 25.68 -5.01 -18.42
N SER A 150 25.22 -3.95 -17.77
CA SER A 150 25.61 -3.59 -16.40
C SER A 150 25.06 -4.48 -15.28
N LYS A 151 24.08 -5.36 -15.55
CA LYS A 151 23.47 -6.24 -14.52
C LYS A 151 22.85 -5.47 -13.33
N ILE A 152 22.31 -4.29 -13.61
CA ILE A 152 21.37 -3.58 -12.72
C ILE A 152 20.10 -4.43 -12.50
N LEU A 153 19.35 -4.18 -11.42
CA LEU A 153 18.07 -4.87 -11.20
C LEU A 153 17.05 -4.55 -12.31
N ASN A 154 15.93 -5.27 -12.35
CA ASN A 154 14.89 -5.03 -13.34
C ASN A 154 14.23 -3.67 -13.13
N ASP A 155 13.71 -3.07 -14.20
CA ASP A 155 13.08 -1.75 -14.11
C ASP A 155 11.87 -1.72 -13.15
N SER A 156 11.19 -2.85 -12.94
CA SER A 156 10.12 -3.06 -11.96
C SER A 156 10.55 -2.87 -10.51
N ASP A 157 11.84 -3.06 -10.24
CA ASP A 157 12.41 -3.05 -8.91
C ASP A 157 12.82 -1.63 -8.51
N GLU A 158 12.86 -0.70 -9.48
CA GLU A 158 13.22 0.72 -9.37
C GLU A 158 14.69 0.94 -8.96
N PRO A 159 15.69 0.34 -9.67
CA PRO A 159 17.09 0.28 -9.25
C PRO A 159 17.83 1.62 -9.18
N VAL A 160 17.27 2.72 -9.70
CA VAL A 160 17.96 4.01 -9.80
C VAL A 160 17.34 4.99 -8.82
N HIS A 161 18.08 5.33 -7.78
CA HIS A 161 17.66 6.27 -6.75
C HIS A 161 18.42 7.59 -6.91
N ILE A 162 17.77 8.57 -7.53
CA ILE A 162 18.34 9.92 -7.62
C ILE A 162 17.89 10.71 -6.39
N ILE A 163 18.82 10.94 -5.46
CA ILE A 163 18.50 11.51 -4.16
C ILE A 163 18.09 12.99 -4.31
N MET A 164 17.07 13.38 -3.57
CA MET A 164 16.50 14.72 -3.55
C MET A 164 16.27 15.13 -2.09
N GLU A 165 16.76 16.30 -1.71
CA GLU A 165 16.44 16.89 -0.40
C GLU A 165 14.99 17.37 -0.40
N ARG A 166 14.11 16.66 0.33
CA ARG A 166 12.63 16.80 0.24
C ARG A 166 12.07 18.17 0.63
N VAL A 167 12.85 19.00 1.33
CA VAL A 167 12.47 20.36 1.78
C VAL A 167 12.92 21.45 0.80
N THR A 168 14.05 21.24 0.10
CA THR A 168 14.65 22.27 -0.78
C THR A 168 14.45 21.96 -2.26
N SER A 169 13.97 20.78 -2.61
CA SER A 169 13.96 20.16 -3.94
C SER A 169 15.31 19.88 -4.59
N LYS A 170 16.43 20.06 -3.88
CA LYS A 170 17.77 19.99 -4.46
C LYS A 170 18.16 18.54 -4.81
N THR A 171 18.50 18.30 -6.09
CA THR A 171 19.18 17.05 -6.52
C THR A 171 20.52 16.90 -5.79
N MET A 172 20.75 15.70 -5.27
CA MET A 172 21.95 15.27 -4.57
C MET A 172 22.74 14.31 -5.46
N ASP A 173 23.23 13.20 -4.93
CA ASP A 173 23.90 12.14 -5.68
C ASP A 173 22.88 11.12 -6.23
N ALA A 174 23.32 10.20 -7.10
CA ALA A 174 22.51 9.05 -7.50
C ALA A 174 23.13 7.73 -7.02
N TYR A 175 22.28 6.76 -6.74
CA TYR A 175 22.66 5.39 -6.45
C TYR A 175 22.02 4.46 -7.48
N VAL A 176 22.70 3.36 -7.80
CA VAL A 176 22.17 2.30 -8.66
C VAL A 176 22.36 0.93 -8.02
N GLU A 177 21.29 0.14 -8.00
CA GLU A 177 21.26 -1.23 -7.48
C GLU A 177 21.54 -2.29 -8.57
N PHE A 178 22.36 -3.27 -8.21
CA PHE A 178 22.86 -4.36 -9.05
C PHE A 178 22.47 -5.71 -8.46
N THR A 179 22.29 -6.71 -9.31
CA THR A 179 21.93 -8.08 -8.89
C THR A 179 22.89 -8.63 -7.84
N THR A 180 24.19 -8.36 -7.98
CA THR A 180 25.22 -8.77 -7.02
C THR A 180 26.24 -7.65 -6.75
N LEU A 181 26.99 -7.78 -5.64
CA LEU A 181 28.13 -6.90 -5.34
C LEU A 181 29.26 -7.03 -6.38
N ASP A 182 29.44 -8.23 -6.94
CA ASP A 182 30.43 -8.50 -7.99
C ASP A 182 30.08 -7.78 -9.31
N ASP A 183 28.79 -7.68 -9.65
CA ASP A 183 28.33 -6.89 -10.80
C ASP A 183 28.56 -5.38 -10.59
N ALA A 184 28.31 -4.87 -9.37
CA ALA A 184 28.64 -3.50 -9.00
C ALA A 184 30.15 -3.20 -9.10
N ASN A 185 31.00 -4.12 -8.59
CA ASN A 185 32.45 -4.04 -8.73
C ASN A 185 32.90 -3.97 -10.20
N LYS A 186 32.37 -4.84 -11.07
CA LYS A 186 32.68 -4.84 -12.51
C LYS A 186 32.27 -3.53 -13.18
N ALA A 187 31.17 -2.90 -12.76
CA ALA A 187 30.74 -1.61 -13.29
C ALA A 187 31.73 -0.48 -12.92
N VAL A 188 32.20 -0.47 -11.67
CA VAL A 188 33.22 0.47 -11.17
C VAL A 188 34.57 0.26 -11.87
N GLU A 189 35.06 -0.98 -11.95
CA GLU A 189 36.32 -1.31 -12.61
C GLU A 189 36.28 -0.94 -14.10
N LYS A 190 35.18 -1.25 -14.81
CA LYS A 190 34.96 -0.82 -16.19
C LYS A 190 35.00 0.70 -16.34
N HIS A 191 34.45 1.46 -15.39
CA HIS A 191 34.55 2.93 -15.41
C HIS A 191 35.99 3.39 -15.18
N HIS A 192 36.70 2.83 -14.19
CA HIS A 192 38.10 3.15 -13.92
C HIS A 192 39.00 2.89 -15.13
N GLN A 193 38.86 1.72 -15.78
CA GLN A 193 39.57 1.38 -17.01
C GLN A 193 39.25 2.33 -18.16
N ASN A 194 37.99 2.78 -18.32
CA ASN A 194 37.67 3.80 -19.33
C ASN A 194 38.35 5.14 -19.03
N SER A 195 38.34 5.58 -17.77
CA SER A 195 39.00 6.81 -17.32
C SER A 195 40.53 6.76 -17.52
N LEU A 196 41.19 5.63 -17.22
CA LEU A 196 42.61 5.40 -17.52
C LEU A 196 42.91 5.45 -19.02
N ASN A 197 42.01 4.94 -19.87
CA ASN A 197 42.08 5.03 -21.33
C ASN A 197 41.67 6.42 -21.89
N GLY A 198 41.61 7.46 -21.05
CA GLY A 198 41.29 8.85 -21.44
C GLY A 198 39.82 9.09 -21.81
N ARG A 199 38.93 8.10 -21.63
CA ARG A 199 37.50 8.23 -21.92
C ARG A 199 36.76 8.79 -20.70
N VAL A 200 36.59 10.11 -20.67
CA VAL A 200 35.85 10.79 -19.61
C VAL A 200 34.37 10.38 -19.65
N SER A 201 33.96 9.61 -18.64
CA SER A 201 32.55 9.29 -18.37
C SER A 201 31.78 10.57 -18.02
N ARG A 202 30.70 10.85 -18.76
CA ARG A 202 29.86 12.04 -18.56
C ARG A 202 28.39 11.69 -18.41
N LEU A 203 27.68 12.50 -17.64
CA LEU A 203 26.24 12.50 -17.50
C LEU A 203 25.77 13.89 -17.92
N GLY A 204 25.07 13.97 -19.07
CA GLY A 204 24.91 15.24 -19.77
C GLY A 204 26.27 15.86 -20.17
N ASP A 205 26.49 17.12 -19.80
CA ASP A 205 27.72 17.85 -20.02
C ASP A 205 28.82 17.56 -18.97
N ARG A 206 28.45 17.08 -17.77
CA ARG A 206 29.37 17.00 -16.63
C ARG A 206 30.12 15.67 -16.55
N PRO A 207 31.41 15.66 -16.18
CA PRO A 207 32.11 14.45 -15.78
C PRO A 207 31.49 13.88 -14.50
N VAL A 208 31.36 12.56 -14.42
CA VAL A 208 30.80 11.83 -13.27
C VAL A 208 31.75 10.69 -12.91
N ASP A 209 32.01 10.60 -11.61
CA ASP A 209 32.80 9.57 -10.95
C ASP A 209 31.87 8.45 -10.44
N VAL A 210 32.37 7.22 -10.46
CA VAL A 210 31.58 6.00 -10.23
C VAL A 210 32.26 5.18 -9.14
N GLU A 211 31.69 5.21 -7.94
CA GLU A 211 32.27 4.53 -6.77
C GLU A 211 31.44 3.31 -6.37
N LEU A 212 32.14 2.29 -5.88
CA LEU A 212 31.49 1.22 -5.13
C LEU A 212 30.87 1.82 -3.86
N SER A 213 29.64 1.44 -3.57
CA SER A 213 28.93 1.90 -2.39
C SER A 213 28.18 0.74 -1.73
N SER A 214 27.31 1.07 -0.78
CA SER A 214 26.63 0.09 0.04
C SER A 214 25.18 0.49 0.32
N GLN A 215 24.35 -0.49 0.70
CA GLN A 215 22.95 -0.25 1.06
C GLN A 215 22.85 0.72 2.25
N GLU A 216 23.76 0.64 3.23
CA GLU A 216 23.79 1.55 4.39
C GLU A 216 23.95 3.01 3.95
N SER A 217 24.76 3.28 2.92
CA SER A 217 24.95 4.64 2.41
C SER A 217 23.74 5.13 1.64
N LEU A 218 23.13 4.27 0.81
CA LEU A 218 21.87 4.57 0.13
C LEU A 218 20.75 4.87 1.12
N MET A 219 20.57 4.04 2.14
CA MET A 219 19.52 4.20 3.16
C MET A 219 19.72 5.46 4.01
N ARG A 220 20.97 5.78 4.38
CA ARG A 220 21.31 7.03 5.07
C ARG A 220 20.98 8.27 4.23
N ASP A 221 21.26 8.25 2.92
CA ASP A 221 20.99 9.38 2.03
C ASP A 221 19.49 9.47 1.64
N LEU A 222 18.75 8.35 1.66
CA LEU A 222 17.29 8.33 1.48
C LEU A 222 16.50 8.75 2.73
N PHE A 223 16.99 8.42 3.93
CA PHE A 223 16.32 8.68 5.20
C PHE A 223 17.20 9.54 6.14
N PRO A 224 17.58 10.78 5.74
CA PRO A 224 18.54 11.60 6.48
C PRO A 224 18.01 12.07 7.84
N LEU A 225 16.69 12.04 8.07
CA LEU A 225 16.08 12.37 9.35
C LEU A 225 15.97 11.18 10.31
N ALA A 226 16.32 9.96 9.89
CA ALA A 226 16.35 8.75 10.72
C ALA A 226 17.55 8.75 11.70
N ARG A 227 17.58 9.74 12.60
CA ARG A 227 18.55 9.80 13.71
C ARG A 227 18.36 8.61 14.65
N GLY A 228 19.36 8.34 15.49
CA GLY A 228 19.29 7.22 16.43
C GLY A 228 19.30 5.83 15.77
N VAL A 229 19.60 5.73 14.47
CA VAL A 229 19.70 4.47 13.73
C VAL A 229 21.11 4.27 13.19
N VAL A 230 21.57 3.03 13.19
CA VAL A 230 22.75 2.56 12.44
C VAL A 230 22.25 1.55 11.42
N TRP A 231 22.44 1.84 10.14
CA TRP A 231 22.06 0.93 9.06
C TRP A 231 23.04 -0.26 8.98
N ASN A 232 22.51 -1.47 8.80
CA ASN A 232 23.24 -2.68 8.45
C ASN A 232 22.55 -3.30 7.23
N GLY A 233 23.15 -3.16 6.06
CA GLY A 233 22.45 -3.24 4.79
C GLY A 233 21.24 -2.28 4.76
N VAL A 234 20.09 -2.78 4.34
CA VAL A 234 18.79 -2.09 4.43
C VAL A 234 18.12 -2.15 5.80
N THR A 235 18.72 -2.82 6.80
CA THR A 235 18.12 -3.06 8.12
C THR A 235 18.51 -1.97 9.12
N PRO A 236 17.55 -1.28 9.76
CA PRO A 236 17.84 -0.27 10.78
C PRO A 236 18.09 -0.92 12.15
N ASN A 237 19.29 -0.72 12.71
CA ASN A 237 19.57 -1.03 14.11
C ASN A 237 19.38 0.23 14.96
N PHE A 238 18.40 0.22 15.86
CA PHE A 238 18.09 1.37 16.72
C PHE A 238 19.07 1.45 17.90
N LYS A 239 19.62 2.64 18.12
CA LYS A 239 20.41 2.95 19.32
C LYS A 239 19.49 2.95 20.56
N PRO A 240 20.03 2.66 21.76
CA PRO A 240 19.33 2.92 23.01
C PRO A 240 18.89 4.39 23.12
N PHE A 241 17.82 4.64 23.86
CA PHE A 241 17.34 6.00 24.09
C PHE A 241 18.37 6.80 24.92
N ASN A 242 18.87 7.90 24.36
CA ASN A 242 19.76 8.82 25.05
C ASN A 242 18.92 9.89 25.77
N HIS A 243 19.03 9.97 27.10
CA HIS A 243 18.34 10.98 27.90
C HIS A 243 19.04 12.36 27.85
N ASP A 244 20.36 12.39 27.64
CA ASP A 244 21.17 13.61 27.66
C ASP A 244 21.09 14.37 26.33
N GLU A 245 20.88 13.65 25.21
CA GLU A 245 20.73 14.22 23.86
C GLU A 245 19.42 13.79 23.18
N PRO A 246 18.23 14.26 23.63
CA PRO A 246 16.94 13.83 23.08
C PRO A 246 16.73 14.09 21.58
N TRP A 247 17.54 14.98 20.98
CA TRP A 247 17.53 15.27 19.55
C TRP A 247 18.21 14.19 18.69
N GLU A 248 19.07 13.35 19.25
CA GLU A 248 19.72 12.23 18.55
C GLU A 248 18.91 10.93 18.59
N ASN A 249 17.81 10.88 19.36
CA ASN A 249 16.91 9.74 19.38
C ASN A 249 16.10 9.61 18.09
N PHE A 250 15.71 8.37 17.78
CA PHE A 250 14.87 8.08 16.61
C PHE A 250 13.47 8.70 16.75
N LYS A 251 13.05 9.43 15.72
CA LYS A 251 11.74 10.11 15.63
C LYS A 251 10.86 9.60 14.48
N GLY A 252 11.43 8.80 13.58
CA GLY A 252 10.79 8.37 12.33
C GLY A 252 11.82 8.22 11.21
N PHE A 253 11.44 7.50 10.14
CA PHE A 253 12.25 7.40 8.93
C PHE A 253 12.06 8.59 7.98
N VAL A 254 10.84 9.13 7.97
CA VAL A 254 10.46 10.39 7.30
C VAL A 254 9.55 11.18 8.23
N SER A 255 9.49 12.51 8.07
CA SER A 255 8.52 13.36 8.76
C SER A 255 7.28 13.64 7.90
N GLU A 256 6.19 14.11 8.52
CA GLU A 256 5.00 14.55 7.77
C GLU A 256 5.31 15.77 6.90
N GLU A 257 6.13 16.70 7.41
CA GLU A 257 6.57 17.90 6.69
C GLU A 257 7.41 17.55 5.45
N GLU A 258 8.26 16.52 5.50
CA GLU A 258 8.97 16.02 4.32
C GLU A 258 8.00 15.54 3.24
N MET A 259 6.92 14.85 3.61
CA MET A 259 5.92 14.34 2.68
C MET A 259 5.05 15.47 2.11
N VAL A 260 4.65 16.44 2.94
CA VAL A 260 3.92 17.64 2.51
C VAL A 260 4.76 18.52 1.58
N MET A 261 6.02 18.76 1.91
CA MET A 261 6.94 19.55 1.06
C MET A 261 7.17 18.90 -0.30
N LEU A 262 7.28 17.56 -0.34
CA LEU A 262 7.41 16.81 -1.60
C LEU A 262 6.22 17.04 -2.54
N VAL A 263 4.99 17.13 -2.02
CA VAL A 263 3.79 17.51 -2.79
C VAL A 263 3.81 18.98 -3.17
N LYS A 264 4.15 19.89 -2.24
CA LYS A 264 4.21 21.33 -2.50
C LYS A 264 5.22 21.71 -3.57
N HIS A 265 6.30 20.95 -3.71
CA HIS A 265 7.27 21.13 -4.79
C HIS A 265 6.71 20.92 -6.20
N VAL A 266 5.62 20.14 -6.34
CA VAL A 266 4.89 19.92 -7.60
C VAL A 266 3.69 20.85 -7.72
N GLU A 267 2.94 21.06 -6.63
CA GLU A 267 1.76 21.93 -6.60
C GLU A 267 2.12 23.41 -6.85
N VAL A 268 3.29 23.84 -6.39
CA VAL A 268 3.75 25.24 -6.44
C VAL A 268 5.17 25.33 -7.05
N PRO A 269 5.35 24.97 -8.33
CA PRO A 269 6.68 24.78 -8.93
C PRO A 269 7.48 26.09 -9.01
N HIS A 270 6.81 27.24 -9.09
CA HIS A 270 7.45 28.56 -9.09
C HIS A 270 8.14 28.91 -7.74
N ARG A 271 7.89 28.17 -6.66
CA ARG A 271 8.61 28.26 -5.38
C ARG A 271 9.74 27.24 -5.26
N SER A 272 9.91 26.38 -6.25
CA SER A 272 10.77 25.19 -6.21
C SER A 272 11.69 25.16 -7.43
N PRO A 273 12.75 25.99 -7.45
CA PRO A 273 13.54 26.22 -8.67
C PRO A 273 14.17 24.94 -9.24
N PHE A 274 14.57 23.98 -8.39
CA PHE A 274 15.14 22.71 -8.85
C PHE A 274 14.09 21.75 -9.41
N SER A 275 12.87 21.73 -8.85
CA SER A 275 11.74 20.94 -9.41
C SER A 275 11.27 21.47 -10.76
N LYS A 276 11.49 22.75 -11.08
CA LYS A 276 11.13 23.32 -12.38
C LYS A 276 11.91 22.68 -13.53
N ASP A 277 13.20 22.42 -13.33
CA ASP A 277 14.08 21.83 -14.35
C ASP A 277 14.00 20.30 -14.41
N CYS A 278 13.37 19.68 -13.40
CA CYS A 278 13.14 18.23 -13.30
C CYS A 278 11.80 17.93 -12.61
N PRO A 279 10.67 18.20 -13.29
CA PRO A 279 9.36 18.06 -12.67
C PRO A 279 9.01 16.61 -12.32
N GLN A 280 9.67 15.63 -12.95
CA GLN A 280 9.53 14.21 -12.61
C GLN A 280 10.17 13.84 -11.25
N ARG A 281 11.10 14.63 -10.72
CA ARG A 281 11.92 14.19 -9.58
C ARG A 281 11.16 13.97 -8.26
N PRO A 282 10.19 14.80 -7.85
CA PRO A 282 9.43 14.55 -6.62
C PRO A 282 8.72 13.19 -6.63
N TYR A 283 8.23 12.76 -7.81
CA TYR A 283 7.62 11.44 -8.01
C TYR A 283 8.65 10.31 -7.89
N GLU A 284 9.82 10.43 -8.52
CA GLU A 284 10.91 9.44 -8.42
C GLU A 284 11.49 9.34 -6.99
N CYS A 285 11.52 10.46 -6.27
CA CYS A 285 11.87 10.52 -4.85
C CYS A 285 10.84 9.76 -4.00
N LEU A 286 9.53 9.97 -4.22
CA LEU A 286 8.50 9.22 -3.50
C LEU A 286 8.54 7.72 -3.82
N ILE A 287 8.71 7.35 -5.09
CA ILE A 287 8.85 5.93 -5.50
C ILE A 287 10.02 5.27 -4.77
N SER A 288 11.20 5.90 -4.77
CA SER A 288 12.38 5.39 -4.03
C SER A 288 12.12 5.33 -2.53
N THR A 289 11.43 6.33 -1.97
CA THR A 289 11.06 6.38 -0.55
C THR A 289 10.15 5.19 -0.19
N LEU A 290 9.05 4.97 -0.92
CA LEU A 290 8.10 3.87 -0.66
C LEU A 290 8.74 2.48 -0.82
N LYS A 291 9.58 2.31 -1.84
CA LYS A 291 10.27 1.06 -2.17
C LYS A 291 11.31 0.65 -1.13
N LYS A 292 12.07 1.60 -0.61
CA LYS A 292 13.16 1.37 0.35
C LYS A 292 12.74 1.60 1.81
N PHE A 293 11.50 2.03 2.07
CA PHE A 293 11.00 2.23 3.43
C PHE A 293 11.03 0.90 4.21
N PRO A 294 11.56 0.86 5.44
CA PRO A 294 11.67 -0.37 6.22
C PRO A 294 10.33 -0.74 6.88
N TRP A 295 9.30 -1.00 6.07
CA TRP A 295 7.92 -1.26 6.52
C TRP A 295 7.79 -2.40 7.54
N TYR A 296 8.73 -3.34 7.59
CA TYR A 296 8.77 -4.43 8.57
C TYR A 296 9.06 -3.96 10.01
N ALA A 297 9.59 -2.76 10.21
CA ALA A 297 9.82 -2.14 11.52
C ALA A 297 8.51 -1.56 12.10
N THR A 298 7.46 -2.39 12.18
CA THR A 298 6.09 -1.96 12.51
C THR A 298 5.91 -1.47 13.94
N ASP A 299 6.87 -1.77 14.83
CA ASP A 299 6.98 -1.18 16.18
C ASP A 299 7.51 0.27 16.17
N ARG A 300 8.03 0.75 15.04
CA ARG A 300 8.68 2.08 14.88
C ARG A 300 7.99 3.00 13.88
N ILE A 301 6.91 2.54 13.25
CA ILE A 301 6.15 3.29 12.25
C ILE A 301 4.77 3.58 12.85
N THR A 302 4.37 4.85 12.89
CA THR A 302 3.05 5.25 13.40
C THR A 302 1.97 5.30 12.32
N ILE A 303 0.70 5.31 12.74
CA ILE A 303 -0.45 5.52 11.85
C ILE A 303 -0.29 6.84 11.06
N SER A 304 0.07 7.95 11.73
CA SER A 304 0.30 9.25 11.09
C SER A 304 1.44 9.19 10.06
N GLN A 305 2.59 8.58 10.39
CA GLN A 305 3.73 8.48 9.45
C GLN A 305 3.36 7.73 8.17
N ARG A 306 2.62 6.62 8.30
CA ARG A 306 2.06 5.94 7.12
C ARG A 306 1.07 6.83 6.37
N HIS A 307 0.16 7.50 7.08
CA HIS A 307 -0.84 8.35 6.46
C HIS A 307 -0.17 9.48 5.65
N ALA A 308 0.90 10.09 6.15
CA ALA A 308 1.66 11.10 5.43
C ALA A 308 2.24 10.57 4.09
N ALA A 309 2.82 9.36 4.09
CA ALA A 309 3.32 8.72 2.87
C ALA A 309 2.18 8.36 1.89
N PHE A 310 1.03 7.91 2.39
CA PHE A 310 -0.17 7.64 1.59
C PHE A 310 -0.76 8.93 0.99
N ALA A 311 -0.95 9.97 1.80
CA ALA A 311 -1.47 11.27 1.39
C ALA A 311 -0.57 11.93 0.33
N ALA A 312 0.76 11.83 0.47
CA ALA A 312 1.69 12.27 -0.56
C ALA A 312 1.57 11.46 -1.85
N THR A 313 1.36 10.14 -1.76
CA THR A 313 1.12 9.28 -2.93
C THR A 313 -0.11 9.71 -3.71
N CYS A 314 -1.26 9.84 -3.03
CA CYS A 314 -2.51 10.29 -3.64
C CYS A 314 -2.48 11.75 -4.12
N GLY A 315 -1.75 12.62 -3.41
CA GLY A 315 -1.52 14.01 -3.83
C GLY A 315 -0.72 14.11 -5.11
N LEU A 316 0.38 13.35 -5.21
CA LEU A 316 1.22 13.29 -6.40
C LEU A 316 0.51 12.60 -7.58
N LEU A 317 -0.20 11.48 -7.38
CA LEU A 317 -0.98 10.84 -8.46
C LEU A 317 -1.94 11.84 -9.14
N ARG A 318 -2.76 12.55 -8.35
CA ARG A 318 -3.68 13.59 -8.84
C ARG A 318 -2.99 14.80 -9.48
N LEU A 319 -1.76 15.12 -9.09
CA LEU A 319 -0.99 16.20 -9.73
C LEU A 319 -0.42 15.74 -11.08
N LEU A 320 0.06 14.50 -11.16
CA LEU A 320 0.64 13.92 -12.37
C LEU A 320 -0.41 13.67 -13.45
N GLU A 321 -1.55 13.08 -13.09
CA GLU A 321 -2.70 12.88 -13.96
C GLU A 321 -3.13 14.20 -14.63
N ARG A 322 -3.45 15.24 -13.84
CA ARG A 322 -3.80 16.57 -14.35
C ARG A 322 -2.72 17.22 -15.21
N SER A 323 -1.45 16.88 -15.00
CA SER A 323 -0.34 17.42 -15.77
C SER A 323 -0.15 16.70 -17.12
N ILE A 324 -0.45 15.39 -17.14
CA ILE A 324 -0.54 14.57 -18.37
C ILE A 324 -1.72 15.05 -19.24
N GLU A 325 -2.90 15.27 -18.63
CA GLU A 325 -4.08 15.81 -19.33
C GLU A 325 -3.80 17.16 -20.00
N LYS A 326 -3.08 18.06 -19.32
CA LYS A 326 -2.71 19.39 -19.82
C LYS A 326 -1.52 19.38 -20.77
N GLN A 327 -0.77 18.28 -20.82
CA GLN A 327 0.50 18.17 -21.56
C GLN A 327 1.55 19.20 -21.10
N ASP A 328 1.67 19.47 -19.79
CA ASP A 328 2.60 20.50 -19.28
C ASP A 328 4.07 20.16 -19.61
N ASP A 329 4.45 18.89 -19.52
CA ASP A 329 5.74 18.33 -19.95
C ASP A 329 5.56 16.86 -20.37
N PRO A 330 5.16 16.57 -21.62
CA PRO A 330 4.85 15.21 -22.06
C PRO A 330 6.09 14.30 -22.15
N VAL A 331 7.31 14.84 -22.04
CA VAL A 331 8.54 14.06 -22.05
C VAL A 331 8.82 13.48 -20.66
N ASN A 332 8.72 14.30 -19.62
CA ASN A 332 9.07 13.91 -18.25
C ASN A 332 7.86 13.52 -17.39
N LEU A 333 6.70 14.17 -17.60
CA LEU A 333 5.44 13.92 -16.91
C LEU A 333 4.50 13.12 -17.82
N ASN A 334 4.65 11.80 -17.77
CA ASN A 334 4.02 10.89 -18.72
C ASN A 334 3.34 9.69 -18.04
N ALA A 335 2.53 8.95 -18.79
CA ALA A 335 1.80 7.78 -18.29
C ALA A 335 2.70 6.67 -17.74
N GLN A 336 3.96 6.57 -18.17
CA GLN A 336 4.93 5.62 -17.59
C GLN A 336 5.31 6.01 -16.16
N LEU A 337 5.52 7.31 -15.88
CA LEU A 337 5.76 7.81 -14.53
C LEU A 337 4.53 7.60 -13.63
N LEU A 338 3.32 7.84 -14.16
CA LEU A 338 2.06 7.60 -13.44
C LEU A 338 1.93 6.12 -13.05
N ARG A 339 2.14 5.21 -14.01
CA ARG A 339 2.12 3.76 -13.77
C ARG A 339 3.20 3.32 -12.77
N ARG A 340 4.40 3.89 -12.81
CA ARG A 340 5.46 3.61 -11.82
C ARG A 340 5.05 4.02 -10.41
N LEU A 341 4.49 5.22 -10.24
CA LEU A 341 4.01 5.70 -8.94
C LEU A 341 2.84 4.86 -8.41
N ALA A 342 1.83 4.59 -9.24
CA ALA A 342 0.72 3.72 -8.89
C ALA A 342 1.21 2.32 -8.49
N THR A 343 2.12 1.73 -9.27
CA THR A 343 2.72 0.42 -8.98
C THR A 343 3.49 0.43 -7.65
N ALA A 344 4.23 1.49 -7.34
CA ALA A 344 4.93 1.64 -6.06
C ALA A 344 3.96 1.74 -4.87
N GLY A 345 2.83 2.43 -5.05
CA GLY A 345 1.74 2.50 -4.07
C GLY A 345 1.02 1.16 -3.87
N MET A 346 0.60 0.49 -4.95
CA MET A 346 -0.09 -0.80 -4.88
C MET A 346 0.78 -1.92 -4.29
N LYS A 347 2.08 -1.92 -4.61
CA LYS A 347 3.06 -2.86 -4.03
C LYS A 347 3.57 -2.43 -2.64
N CYS A 348 3.20 -1.27 -2.11
CA CYS A 348 3.61 -0.83 -0.79
C CYS A 348 3.05 -1.79 0.29
N PRO A 349 3.88 -2.48 1.08
CA PRO A 349 3.39 -3.39 2.12
C PRO A 349 2.82 -2.64 3.34
N GLY A 350 3.19 -1.37 3.52
CA GLY A 350 2.63 -0.52 4.59
C GLY A 350 1.18 -0.09 4.39
N PHE A 351 0.73 0.04 3.14
CA PHE A 351 -0.60 0.54 2.81
C PHE A 351 -1.68 -0.54 3.00
N THR A 352 -2.79 -0.15 3.64
CA THR A 352 -3.95 -1.03 3.85
C THR A 352 -4.67 -1.32 2.53
N PRO A 353 -5.56 -2.33 2.45
CA PRO A 353 -6.39 -2.55 1.27
C PRO A 353 -7.21 -1.31 0.89
N LEU A 354 -7.80 -0.60 1.86
CA LEU A 354 -8.52 0.65 1.59
C LEU A 354 -7.62 1.76 1.02
N MET A 355 -6.37 1.89 1.48
CA MET A 355 -5.41 2.84 0.88
C MET A 355 -5.03 2.44 -0.56
N LYS A 356 -5.07 1.14 -0.88
CA LYS A 356 -4.77 0.64 -2.23
C LYS A 356 -5.97 0.78 -3.17
N ASP A 357 -7.20 0.63 -2.69
CA ASP A 357 -8.44 0.96 -3.40
C ASP A 357 -8.44 2.42 -3.88
N ASP A 358 -8.11 3.37 -3.00
CA ASP A 358 -7.96 4.79 -3.36
C ASP A 358 -6.87 5.01 -4.44
N ILE A 359 -5.75 4.28 -4.38
CA ILE A 359 -4.66 4.38 -5.36
C ILE A 359 -5.06 3.74 -6.70
N ALA A 360 -5.75 2.60 -6.68
CA ALA A 360 -6.24 1.91 -7.87
C ALA A 360 -7.23 2.78 -8.63
N TYR A 361 -8.17 3.41 -7.93
CA TYR A 361 -9.09 4.37 -8.52
C TYR A 361 -8.35 5.58 -9.13
N LEU A 362 -7.40 6.19 -8.40
CA LEU A 362 -6.63 7.34 -8.89
C LEU A 362 -5.67 7.02 -10.05
N ALA A 363 -5.54 5.74 -10.42
CA ALA A 363 -4.77 5.29 -11.57
C ALA A 363 -5.65 4.63 -12.65
N ASP A 364 -6.99 4.70 -12.51
CA ASP A 364 -8.01 4.02 -13.34
C ASP A 364 -7.68 2.55 -13.64
N LEU A 365 -7.20 1.81 -12.62
CA LEU A 365 -6.94 0.37 -12.74
C LEU A 365 -8.26 -0.39 -12.90
N CYS A 366 -8.20 -1.53 -13.59
CA CYS A 366 -9.33 -2.46 -13.66
C CYS A 366 -9.22 -3.60 -12.62
N ASP A 367 -10.35 -4.25 -12.30
CA ASP A 367 -10.46 -5.36 -11.35
C ASP A 367 -9.39 -6.46 -11.56
N VAL A 368 -8.98 -6.70 -12.81
CA VAL A 368 -7.93 -7.68 -13.18
C VAL A 368 -6.53 -7.20 -12.75
N GLU A 369 -6.24 -5.91 -12.88
CA GLU A 369 -4.99 -5.32 -12.42
C GLU A 369 -4.95 -5.23 -10.90
N GLU A 370 -6.07 -4.88 -10.25
CA GLU A 370 -6.20 -4.90 -8.79
C GLU A 370 -5.99 -6.30 -8.19
N GLY A 371 -6.58 -7.32 -8.82
CA GLY A 371 -6.37 -8.72 -8.46
C GLY A 371 -4.89 -9.14 -8.53
N ALA A 372 -4.13 -8.63 -9.51
CA ALA A 372 -2.69 -8.87 -9.61
C ALA A 372 -1.87 -8.25 -8.45
N TYR A 373 -2.44 -7.32 -7.68
CA TYR A 373 -1.87 -6.79 -6.45
C TYR A 373 -2.40 -7.47 -5.17
N ASN A 374 -3.10 -8.59 -5.29
CA ASN A 374 -3.82 -9.27 -4.20
C ASN A 374 -4.81 -8.35 -3.48
N GLN A 375 -5.50 -7.45 -4.19
CA GLN A 375 -6.60 -6.72 -3.59
C GLN A 375 -7.78 -7.65 -3.27
N PRO A 376 -8.41 -7.52 -2.09
CA PRO A 376 -9.66 -8.21 -1.80
C PRO A 376 -10.79 -7.59 -2.62
N ARG A 377 -11.79 -8.40 -3.00
CA ARG A 377 -12.92 -8.00 -3.86
C ARG A 377 -13.64 -6.71 -3.43
N PHE A 378 -13.68 -6.44 -2.12
CA PHE A 378 -14.31 -5.27 -1.54
C PHE A 378 -13.30 -4.42 -0.76
N ALA A 379 -12.13 -4.11 -1.35
CA ALA A 379 -11.06 -3.32 -0.72
C ALA A 379 -11.56 -1.99 -0.12
N CYS A 380 -12.47 -1.31 -0.82
CA CYS A 380 -13.23 -0.15 -0.35
C CYS A 380 -13.95 -0.31 1.01
N SER A 381 -14.23 -1.54 1.43
CA SER A 381 -14.93 -1.90 2.66
C SER A 381 -13.99 -2.46 3.74
N TRP A 382 -12.66 -2.42 3.53
CA TRP A 382 -11.65 -2.71 4.57
C TRP A 382 -11.40 -1.50 5.48
N ARG A 383 -12.50 -0.91 5.94
CA ARG A 383 -12.51 0.24 6.81
C ARG A 383 -12.31 -0.19 8.26
N HIS A 384 -11.51 0.60 8.99
CA HIS A 384 -11.06 0.33 10.36
C HIS A 384 -10.07 -0.83 10.53
N GLN A 385 -9.59 -1.46 9.44
CA GLN A 385 -8.39 -2.30 9.46
C GLN A 385 -7.16 -1.45 9.12
N TYR A 386 -6.30 -1.22 10.11
CA TYR A 386 -5.13 -0.37 10.02
C TYR A 386 -3.81 -1.16 9.98
N SER A 387 -3.84 -2.48 10.02
CA SER A 387 -2.63 -3.32 9.92
C SER A 387 -2.89 -4.67 9.22
N MET A 388 -4.11 -5.20 9.40
CA MET A 388 -4.55 -6.45 8.81
C MET A 388 -4.68 -6.34 7.29
N SER A 389 -4.30 -7.39 6.57
CA SER A 389 -4.42 -7.50 5.11
C SER A 389 -4.66 -8.96 4.71
N PRO A 390 -5.21 -9.22 3.51
CA PRO A 390 -5.35 -10.58 2.99
C PRO A 390 -3.98 -11.25 2.83
N LYS A 391 -3.90 -12.52 3.18
CA LYS A 391 -2.75 -13.38 2.89
C LYS A 391 -2.73 -13.73 1.38
N PRO A 392 -1.62 -13.49 0.66
CA PRO A 392 -1.52 -13.83 -0.77
C PRO A 392 -1.84 -15.30 -1.06
N GLY A 393 -2.56 -15.54 -2.15
CA GLY A 393 -2.95 -16.89 -2.58
C GLY A 393 -4.15 -17.50 -1.84
N VAL A 394 -4.73 -16.83 -0.84
CA VAL A 394 -5.98 -17.29 -0.21
C VAL A 394 -7.16 -17.10 -1.17
N PRO A 395 -8.01 -18.13 -1.39
CA PRO A 395 -9.22 -18.01 -2.17
C PRO A 395 -10.17 -16.93 -1.63
N CYS A 396 -10.78 -16.15 -2.52
CA CYS A 396 -11.66 -15.04 -2.11
C CYS A 396 -12.83 -15.50 -1.24
N ASP A 397 -13.40 -16.68 -1.49
CA ASP A 397 -14.53 -17.21 -0.72
C ASP A 397 -14.16 -17.60 0.72
N VAL A 398 -12.94 -18.11 0.96
CA VAL A 398 -12.39 -18.30 2.31
C VAL A 398 -12.30 -16.96 3.03
N LEU A 399 -11.77 -15.93 2.37
CA LEU A 399 -11.66 -14.58 2.94
C LEU A 399 -13.04 -13.98 3.28
N GLU A 400 -14.00 -14.06 2.37
CA GLU A 400 -15.40 -13.62 2.58
C GLU A 400 -16.07 -14.41 3.72
N TRP A 401 -15.78 -15.71 3.88
CA TRP A 401 -16.32 -16.54 4.96
C TRP A 401 -15.87 -16.06 6.34
N TYR A 402 -14.56 -15.81 6.56
CA TYR A 402 -14.09 -15.27 7.84
C TYR A 402 -14.70 -13.90 8.15
N ILE A 403 -14.80 -13.02 7.14
CA ILE A 403 -15.42 -11.69 7.30
C ILE A 403 -16.92 -11.83 7.62
N ALA A 404 -17.62 -12.79 7.02
CA ALA A 404 -19.02 -13.09 7.33
C ALA A 404 -19.19 -13.59 8.77
N VAL A 405 -18.35 -14.52 9.24
CA VAL A 405 -18.38 -15.02 10.63
C VAL A 405 -18.14 -13.88 11.62
N ILE A 406 -17.14 -13.02 11.37
CA ILE A 406 -16.84 -11.84 12.21
C ILE A 406 -18.00 -10.84 12.21
N ARG A 407 -18.55 -10.51 11.03
CA ARG A 407 -19.72 -9.63 10.89
C ARG A 407 -20.92 -10.16 11.65
N GLU A 408 -21.25 -11.44 11.49
CA GLU A 408 -22.41 -12.04 12.13
C GLU A 408 -22.26 -12.13 13.64
N GLN A 409 -21.09 -12.53 14.14
CA GLN A 409 -20.88 -12.60 15.59
C GLN A 409 -20.91 -11.22 16.24
N THR A 410 -20.24 -10.23 15.65
CA THR A 410 -20.31 -8.85 16.17
C THR A 410 -21.72 -8.25 16.07
N GLN A 411 -22.54 -8.66 15.10
CA GLN A 411 -23.97 -8.31 15.04
C GLN A 411 -24.77 -8.98 16.17
N ARG A 412 -24.51 -10.26 16.49
CA ARG A 412 -25.14 -10.97 17.63
C ARG A 412 -24.76 -10.31 18.96
N ASP A 413 -23.46 -10.06 19.16
CA ASP A 413 -22.90 -9.39 20.35
C ASP A 413 -23.43 -7.96 20.52
N MET A 414 -23.74 -7.27 19.43
CA MET A 414 -24.38 -5.95 19.49
C MET A 414 -25.81 -6.04 20.00
N LEU A 415 -26.59 -7.02 19.53
CA LEU A 415 -28.00 -7.16 19.90
C LEU A 415 -28.22 -7.49 21.39
N THR A 416 -27.25 -8.10 22.06
CA THR A 416 -27.30 -8.43 23.50
C THR A 416 -26.92 -7.28 24.43
N ARG A 417 -26.37 -6.16 23.92
CA ARG A 417 -25.99 -4.99 24.72
C ARG A 417 -27.21 -4.23 25.26
N GLN A 418 -26.97 -3.37 26.26
CA GLN A 418 -28.02 -2.52 26.83
C GLN A 418 -28.60 -1.56 25.78
N HIS A 419 -29.87 -1.14 25.93
CA HIS A 419 -30.53 -0.31 24.92
C HIS A 419 -29.80 1.01 24.62
N SER A 420 -29.31 1.70 25.66
CA SER A 420 -28.51 2.93 25.55
C SER A 420 -27.25 2.73 24.69
N GLU A 421 -26.46 1.71 25.00
CA GLU A 421 -25.24 1.37 24.24
C GLU A 421 -25.56 0.99 22.80
N ARG A 422 -26.65 0.24 22.58
CA ARG A 422 -27.09 -0.15 21.23
C ARG A 422 -27.46 1.05 20.38
N THR A 423 -28.17 2.04 20.93
CA THR A 423 -28.51 3.27 20.20
C THR A 423 -27.24 4.03 19.78
N ILE A 424 -26.28 4.21 20.68
CA ILE A 424 -25.00 4.89 20.37
C ILE A 424 -24.23 4.15 19.26
N LEU A 425 -24.19 2.82 19.30
CA LEU A 425 -23.53 2.02 18.26
C LEU A 425 -24.29 2.05 16.92
N GLN A 426 -25.63 2.09 16.94
CA GLN A 426 -26.46 2.23 15.74
C GLN A 426 -26.24 3.58 15.07
N GLU A 427 -26.25 4.69 15.83
CA GLU A 427 -25.96 6.02 15.31
C GLU A 427 -24.59 6.08 14.63
N ARG A 428 -23.54 5.59 15.31
CA ARG A 428 -22.19 5.49 14.74
C ARG A 428 -22.10 4.57 13.53
N SER A 429 -22.89 3.49 13.47
CA SER A 429 -22.93 2.57 12.33
C SER A 429 -23.42 3.22 11.03
N LEU A 430 -24.12 4.36 11.10
CA LEU A 430 -24.54 5.13 9.91
C LEU A 430 -23.37 5.85 9.21
N GLU A 431 -22.24 6.03 9.90
CA GLU A 431 -21.06 6.74 9.37
C GLU A 431 -20.05 5.82 8.66
N THR A 432 -20.24 4.50 8.76
CA THR A 432 -19.35 3.46 8.23
C THR A 432 -20.13 2.46 7.37
N ASP A 433 -19.44 1.72 6.51
CA ASP A 433 -20.02 0.48 5.99
C ASP A 433 -20.06 -0.59 7.10
N MET A 434 -20.92 -1.58 6.92
CA MET A 434 -21.12 -2.70 7.87
C MET A 434 -20.60 -4.03 7.30
N TYR A 435 -19.62 -3.98 6.40
CA TYR A 435 -19.05 -5.18 5.77
C TYR A 435 -18.38 -6.11 6.80
N TRP A 436 -17.68 -5.52 7.78
CA TRP A 436 -17.12 -6.20 8.96
C TRP A 436 -18.04 -6.21 10.19
N GLY A 437 -19.31 -5.78 10.04
CA GLY A 437 -20.24 -5.63 11.16
C GLY A 437 -19.76 -4.59 12.19
N TYR A 438 -19.83 -4.94 13.48
CA TYR A 438 -19.39 -4.08 14.58
C TYR A 438 -17.94 -4.33 15.03
N PHE A 439 -17.08 -4.91 14.17
CA PHE A 439 -15.65 -5.13 14.46
C PHE A 439 -14.94 -3.86 14.97
N TRP A 440 -15.21 -2.71 14.37
CA TRP A 440 -14.68 -1.40 14.79
C TRP A 440 -15.05 -1.03 16.24
N ALA A 441 -16.19 -1.51 16.75
CA ALA A 441 -16.64 -1.28 18.12
C ALA A 441 -16.00 -2.25 19.13
N GLU A 442 -15.53 -3.42 18.69
CA GLU A 442 -14.71 -4.35 19.49
C GLU A 442 -13.26 -3.85 19.61
N LEU A 443 -12.74 -3.17 18.57
CA LEU A 443 -11.43 -2.51 18.59
C LEU A 443 -11.42 -1.31 19.54
N GLY A 444 -12.48 -0.50 19.53
CA GLY A 444 -12.63 0.63 20.45
C GLY A 444 -11.61 1.76 20.28
N TYR A 445 -11.00 1.91 19.10
CA TYR A 445 -10.01 2.94 18.84
C TYR A 445 -10.53 4.36 19.17
N SER A 446 -9.74 5.11 19.93
CA SER A 446 -9.98 6.51 20.28
C SER A 446 -9.23 7.43 19.32
N PHE A 447 -9.94 7.93 18.30
CA PHE A 447 -9.39 8.85 17.31
C PHE A 447 -8.85 10.15 17.90
N GLY A 448 -7.82 10.71 17.28
CA GLY A 448 -7.04 11.85 17.76
C GLY A 448 -5.57 11.48 18.03
N PRO A 449 -4.80 12.31 18.75
CA PRO A 449 -3.35 12.15 18.84
C PRO A 449 -2.87 10.79 19.35
N ALA A 450 -3.60 10.13 20.25
CA ALA A 450 -3.25 8.80 20.73
C ALA A 450 -3.31 7.73 19.62
N PHE A 451 -4.25 7.86 18.69
CA PHE A 451 -4.36 6.99 17.51
C PHE A 451 -3.29 7.33 16.47
N ASP A 452 -3.04 8.62 16.21
CA ASP A 452 -2.01 9.05 15.25
C ASP A 452 -0.59 8.56 15.62
N HIS A 453 -0.28 8.50 16.93
CA HIS A 453 0.98 7.98 17.48
C HIS A 453 0.99 6.46 17.71
N MET A 454 -0.13 5.76 17.53
CA MET A 454 -0.17 4.30 17.62
C MET A 454 0.74 3.69 16.56
N THR A 455 1.53 2.68 16.92
CA THR A 455 2.40 2.00 15.98
C THR A 455 1.64 0.96 15.16
N LEU A 456 2.11 0.63 13.96
CA LEU A 456 1.48 -0.40 13.12
C LEU A 456 1.42 -1.76 13.85
N SER A 457 2.43 -2.08 14.68
CA SER A 457 2.45 -3.28 15.51
C SER A 457 1.44 -3.24 16.67
N GLN A 458 1.11 -2.06 17.21
CA GLN A 458 0.06 -1.91 18.24
C GLN A 458 -1.33 -2.08 17.61
N ALA A 459 -1.56 -1.49 16.43
CA ALA A 459 -2.77 -1.72 15.65
C ALA A 459 -2.94 -3.21 15.28
N ALA A 460 -1.86 -3.88 14.88
CA ALA A 460 -1.85 -5.33 14.63
C ALA A 460 -2.25 -6.13 15.86
N HIS A 461 -1.65 -5.85 17.01
CA HIS A 461 -2.03 -6.54 18.25
C HIS A 461 -3.52 -6.34 18.59
N ALA A 462 -4.04 -5.12 18.48
CA ALA A 462 -5.45 -4.83 18.72
C ALA A 462 -6.37 -5.56 17.72
N GLU A 463 -6.05 -5.53 16.43
CA GLU A 463 -6.83 -6.15 15.35
C GLU A 463 -6.84 -7.68 15.44
N PHE A 464 -5.68 -8.34 15.54
CA PHE A 464 -5.62 -9.79 15.62
C PHE A 464 -6.25 -10.33 16.91
N SER A 465 -6.02 -9.68 18.06
CA SER A 465 -6.67 -10.09 19.30
C SER A 465 -8.18 -9.85 19.29
N ALA A 466 -8.69 -8.86 18.55
CA ALA A 466 -10.14 -8.70 18.36
C ALA A 466 -10.71 -9.81 17.48
N VAL A 467 -10.04 -10.15 16.36
CA VAL A 467 -10.44 -11.28 15.50
C VAL A 467 -10.48 -12.58 16.30
N GLU A 468 -9.43 -12.90 17.06
CA GLU A 468 -9.37 -14.09 17.92
C GLU A 468 -10.52 -14.14 18.92
N ARG A 469 -10.77 -13.05 19.66
CA ARG A 469 -11.88 -12.95 20.63
C ARG A 469 -13.25 -13.13 19.99
N ILE A 470 -13.45 -12.64 18.77
CA ILE A 470 -14.73 -12.76 18.06
C ILE A 470 -14.91 -14.19 17.54
N LEU A 471 -13.89 -14.78 16.91
CA LEU A 471 -13.94 -16.15 16.41
C LEU A 471 -14.15 -17.16 17.57
N ALA A 472 -13.52 -16.93 18.73
CA ALA A 472 -13.72 -17.76 19.92
C ALA A 472 -15.15 -17.71 20.51
N ARG A 473 -15.96 -16.70 20.15
CA ARG A 473 -17.39 -16.64 20.46
C ARG A 473 -18.28 -17.20 19.35
N ALA A 474 -17.79 -17.19 18.11
CA ALA A 474 -18.53 -17.59 16.92
C ALA A 474 -18.42 -19.09 16.59
N LEU A 475 -17.31 -19.72 16.96
CA LEU A 475 -16.94 -21.08 16.57
C LEU A 475 -16.91 -22.02 17.80
N PRO A 476 -17.21 -23.32 17.62
CA PRO A 476 -17.11 -24.28 18.72
C PRO A 476 -15.68 -24.43 19.25
N CYS A 477 -15.56 -24.55 20.57
CA CYS A 477 -14.39 -25.15 21.20
C CYS A 477 -14.33 -26.63 20.78
N GLY A 478 -13.12 -27.09 20.42
CA GLY A 478 -12.85 -28.51 20.12
C GLY A 478 -12.64 -29.34 21.37
#